data_AF-A0A9D6P5E5-F1
#
_entry.id   AF-A0A9D6P5E5-F1
#
_cell.length_a   1.000
_cell.length_b   1.000
_cell.length_c   1.000
_cell.angle_alpha   90.00
_cell.angle_beta   90.00
_cell.angle_gamma   90.00
#
_symmetry.space_group_name_H-M   'P 1'
#
loop_
_entity.id
_entity.type
_entity.pdbx_description
1 polymer ?
#
loop_
_entity_poly.entity_id
_entity_poly.type
_entity_poly.pdbx_seq_one_letter_code
_entity_poly.pdbx_strand_id
1 'polypeptide(L)'
;MDFPRLTGIVGLLLIVAGVLQRSPRVSNSLFAVGGVFLFAYSIAIRDVVFALLQLIFAGAAIVDLVRHRPAQSPPSAPPDPAP
;
A
#
# COMPACT_ATOMS: atom_id res chain seq x y z
N MET A 1 -1.30 27.36 -9.59
CA MET A 1 -1.16 26.02 -8.97
C MET A 1 0.10 25.41 -9.54
N ASP A 2 1.14 25.27 -8.73
CA ASP A 2 2.44 24.80 -9.20
C ASP A 2 2.34 23.32 -9.64
N PHE A 3 2.71 23.05 -10.89
CA PHE A 3 2.70 21.71 -11.50
C PHE A 3 3.23 20.58 -10.59
N PRO A 4 4.35 20.74 -9.84
CA PRO A 4 4.80 19.71 -8.89
C PRO A 4 3.77 19.42 -7.81
N ARG A 5 3.13 20.43 -7.18
CA ARG A 5 2.12 20.21 -6.13
C ARG A 5 0.95 19.36 -6.62
N LEU A 6 0.55 19.55 -7.88
CA LEU A 6 -0.52 18.76 -8.49
C LEU A 6 -0.13 17.28 -8.63
N THR A 7 1.10 16.99 -9.06
CA THR A 7 1.61 15.61 -9.16
C THR A 7 1.69 14.90 -7.81
N GLY A 8 2.03 15.63 -6.74
CA GLY A 8 2.03 15.10 -5.38
C GLY A 8 0.65 14.75 -4.85
N ILE A 9 -0.34 15.63 -5.07
CA ILE A 9 -1.74 15.40 -4.67
C ILE A 9 -2.31 14.19 -5.43
N VAL A 10 -2.08 14.11 -6.73
CA VAL A 10 -2.54 12.98 -7.57
C VAL A 10 -1.88 11.67 -7.12
N GLY A 11 -0.57 11.67 -6.90
CA GLY A 11 0.12 10.47 -6.41
C GLY A 11 -0.38 10.02 -5.03
N LEU A 12 -0.65 10.97 -4.12
CA LEU A 12 -1.13 10.65 -2.77
C LEU A 12 -2.53 10.05 -2.82
N LEU A 13 -3.41 10.62 -3.64
CA LEU A 13 -4.74 10.06 -3.89
C LEU A 13 -4.66 8.65 -4.48
N LEU A 14 -3.74 8.39 -5.41
CA LEU A 14 -3.53 7.05 -5.97
C LEU A 14 -3.07 6.04 -4.92
N ILE A 15 -2.17 6.43 -4.02
CA ILE A 15 -1.70 5.58 -2.92
C ILE A 15 -2.82 5.27 -1.94
N VAL A 16 -3.57 6.29 -1.52
CA VAL A 16 -4.72 6.12 -0.62
C VAL A 16 -5.78 5.21 -1.25
N ALA A 17 -6.07 5.40 -2.55
CA ALA A 17 -6.97 4.52 -3.29
C ALA A 17 -6.41 3.08 -3.38
N GLY A 18 -5.10 2.92 -3.56
CA GLY A 18 -4.43 1.61 -3.57
C GLY A 18 -4.53 0.87 -2.23
N VAL A 19 -4.40 1.59 -1.10
CA VAL A 19 -4.57 1.05 0.26
C VAL A 19 -6.02 0.60 0.49
N LEU A 20 -6.98 1.39 0.04
CA LEU A 20 -8.41 1.10 0.25
C LEU A 20 -8.91 -0.04 -0.64
N GLN A 21 -8.16 -0.38 -1.69
CA GLN A 21 -8.55 -1.40 -2.65
C GLN A 21 -8.28 -2.81 -2.12
N ARG A 22 -9.36 -3.59 -1.96
CA ARG A 22 -9.32 -4.98 -1.45
C ARG A 22 -8.67 -5.99 -2.40
N SER A 23 -8.58 -5.66 -3.69
CA SER A 23 -8.01 -6.55 -4.71
C SER A 23 -6.48 -6.35 -4.77
N PRO A 24 -5.69 -7.38 -4.44
CA PRO A 24 -4.23 -7.25 -4.36
C PRO A 24 -3.59 -6.87 -5.69
N ARG A 25 -4.18 -7.28 -6.83
CA ARG A 25 -3.69 -6.92 -8.17
C ARG A 25 -3.85 -5.43 -8.46
N VAL A 26 -5.00 -4.87 -8.07
CA VAL A 26 -5.33 -3.46 -8.30
C VAL A 26 -4.61 -2.58 -7.28
N SER A 27 -4.50 -3.04 -6.03
CA SER A 27 -3.71 -2.37 -4.99
C SER A 27 -2.24 -2.25 -5.42
N ASN A 28 -1.61 -3.34 -5.87
CA ASN A 28 -0.21 -3.29 -6.34
C ASN A 28 0.01 -2.35 -7.52
N SER A 29 -0.90 -2.33 -8.51
CA SER A 29 -0.75 -1.43 -9.66
C SER A 29 -0.94 0.04 -9.27
N LEU A 30 -1.92 0.36 -8.41
CA LEU A 30 -2.10 1.71 -7.89
C LEU A 30 -0.93 2.15 -7.00
N PHE A 31 -0.37 1.25 -6.21
CA PHE A 31 0.83 1.53 -5.41
C PHE A 31 2.05 1.81 -6.27
N ALA A 32 2.28 1.00 -7.32
CA ALA A 32 3.39 1.21 -8.23
C ALA A 32 3.27 2.55 -8.97
N VAL A 33 2.10 2.84 -9.55
CA VAL A 33 1.86 4.08 -10.30
C VAL A 33 1.85 5.30 -9.39
N GLY A 34 1.15 5.22 -8.25
CA GLY A 34 1.13 6.28 -7.24
C GLY A 34 2.51 6.55 -6.65
N GLY A 35 3.30 5.50 -6.42
CA GLY A 35 4.67 5.59 -5.93
C GLY A 35 5.62 6.28 -6.90
N VAL A 36 5.51 6.03 -8.21
CA VAL A 36 6.31 6.73 -9.22
C VAL A 36 5.97 8.23 -9.26
N PHE A 37 4.68 8.58 -9.22
CA PHE A 37 4.25 9.98 -9.15
C PHE A 37 4.72 10.68 -7.87
N LEU A 38 4.64 9.98 -6.73
CA LEU A 38 5.10 10.51 -5.44
C LEU A 38 6.61 10.68 -5.35
N PHE A 39 7.35 9.76 -5.96
CA PHE A 39 8.80 9.83 -5.98
C PHE A 39 9.28 11.02 -6.82
N ALA A 40 8.69 11.21 -8.01
CA ALA A 40 8.95 12.40 -8.82
C ALA A 40 8.62 13.70 -8.08
N TYR A 41 7.52 13.71 -7.32
CA TYR A 41 7.14 14.85 -6.48
C TYR A 41 8.10 15.08 -5.31
N SER A 42 8.50 14.03 -4.60
CA SER A 42 9.42 14.11 -3.46
C SER A 42 10.79 14.66 -3.87
N ILE A 43 11.31 14.28 -5.05
CA ILE A 43 12.52 14.88 -5.62
C ILE A 43 12.32 16.39 -5.85
N ALA A 44 11.16 16.80 -6.35
CA ALA A 44 10.86 18.20 -6.65
C ALA A 44 10.76 19.08 -5.39
N ILE A 45 10.31 18.52 -4.25
CA ILE A 45 10.14 19.27 -2.99
C ILE A 45 11.27 19.01 -1.99
N ARG A 46 12.15 18.03 -2.24
CA ARG A 46 13.16 17.53 -1.29
C ARG A 46 12.55 17.09 0.06
N ASP A 47 11.32 16.59 0.04
CA ASP A 47 10.64 16.12 1.24
C ASP A 47 11.04 14.68 1.56
N VAL A 48 11.93 14.55 2.55
CA VAL A 48 12.51 13.29 3.01
C VAL A 48 11.50 12.44 3.80
N VAL A 49 10.55 13.07 4.50
CA VAL A 49 9.56 12.35 5.32
C VAL A 49 8.62 11.56 4.43
N PHE A 50 8.20 12.15 3.32
CA PHE A 50 7.34 11.48 2.35
C PHE A 50 8.03 10.31 1.66
N ALA A 51 9.29 10.46 1.27
CA ALA A 51 10.08 9.37 0.70
C ALA A 51 10.25 8.19 1.67
N LEU A 52 10.48 8.49 2.96
CA LEU A 52 10.61 7.46 4.00
C LEU A 52 9.31 6.69 4.21
N LEU A 53 8.17 7.38 4.29
CA LEU A 53 6.86 6.72 4.39
C LEU A 53 6.61 5.81 3.18
N GLN A 54 6.94 6.29 1.98
CA GLN A 54 6.80 5.52 0.75
C GLN A 54 7.64 4.24 0.77
N LEU A 55 8.87 4.33 1.28
CA LEU A 55 9.78 3.19 1.44
C LEU A 55 9.23 2.17 2.46
N ILE A 56 8.70 2.65 3.59
CA ILE A 56 8.12 1.80 4.64
C ILE A 56 6.89 1.06 4.11
N PHE A 57 5.97 1.77 3.44
CA PHE A 57 4.76 1.16 2.87
C PHE A 57 5.09 0.14 1.77
N ALA A 58 6.03 0.47 0.87
CA ALA A 58 6.49 -0.46 -0.16
C ALA A 58 7.13 -1.72 0.48
N GLY A 59 7.97 -1.55 1.49
CA GLY A 59 8.58 -2.65 2.24
C GLY A 59 7.54 -3.53 2.93
N ALA A 60 6.53 -2.92 3.57
CA ALA A 60 5.44 -3.64 4.21
C ALA A 60 4.62 -4.46 3.20
N ALA A 61 4.30 -3.89 2.03
CA ALA A 61 3.58 -4.58 0.97
C ALA A 61 4.38 -5.76 0.40
N ILE A 62 5.71 -5.61 0.23
CA ILE A 62 6.60 -6.71 -0.20
C ILE A 62 6.63 -7.81 0.85
N VAL A 63 6.75 -7.48 2.14
CA VAL A 63 6.73 -8.46 3.22
C VAL A 63 5.40 -9.21 3.26
N ASP A 64 4.28 -8.53 3.10
CA ASP A 64 2.95 -9.15 3.07
C ASP A 64 2.78 -10.07 1.84
N LEU A 65 3.27 -9.63 0.67
CA LEU A 65 3.27 -10.41 -0.56
C LEU A 65 4.14 -11.67 -0.43
N VAL A 66 5.33 -11.57 0.16
CA VAL A 66 6.24 -12.71 0.35
C VAL A 66 5.74 -13.64 1.45
N ARG A 67 5.07 -13.12 2.48
CA ARG A 67 4.61 -13.92 3.63
C ARG A 67 3.34 -14.73 3.39
N HIS A 68 2.68 -14.63 2.22
CA HIS A 68 1.52 -15.47 1.82
C HIS A 68 0.77 -15.99 3.05
N ARG A 69 0.04 -15.13 3.78
CA ARG A 69 -0.76 -15.63 4.89
C ARG A 69 -1.81 -16.56 4.27
N PRO A 70 -1.76 -17.89 4.49
CA PRO A 70 -2.92 -18.70 4.19
C PRO A 70 -4.03 -18.09 5.03
N ALA A 71 -5.23 -17.95 4.44
CA ALA A 71 -6.42 -17.54 5.14
C ALA A 71 -6.40 -18.17 6.53
N GLN A 72 -6.50 -17.35 7.59
CA GLN A 72 -6.70 -17.86 8.94
C GLN A 72 -7.88 -18.83 8.83
N SER A 73 -7.60 -20.13 8.87
CA SER A 73 -8.65 -21.13 8.94
C SER A 73 -9.43 -20.75 10.20
N PRO A 74 -10.75 -20.52 10.09
CA PRO A 74 -11.56 -20.19 11.26
C PRO A 74 -11.25 -21.23 12.35
N PRO A 75 -11.11 -20.81 13.62
CA PRO A 75 -10.79 -21.71 14.71
C PRO A 75 -11.72 -22.92 14.59
N SER A 76 -11.12 -24.10 14.42
CA SER A 76 -11.84 -25.37 14.35
C SER A 76 -12.82 -25.39 15.52
N ALA A 77 -14.11 -25.54 15.21
CA ALA A 77 -15.17 -25.54 16.21
C ALA A 77 -14.78 -26.43 17.40
N PRO A 78 -15.06 -26.01 18.65
CA PRO A 78 -14.77 -26.84 19.80
C PRO A 78 -15.38 -28.23 19.59
N PRO A 79 -14.68 -29.31 19.96
CA PRO A 79 -15.20 -30.67 19.77
C PRO A 79 -16.57 -30.77 20.42
N ASP A 80 -17.53 -31.35 19.70
CA ASP A 80 -18.87 -31.58 20.21
C ASP A 80 -18.78 -32.27 21.58
N PRO A 81 -19.59 -31.85 22.57
CA PRO A 81 -19.66 -32.54 23.85
C PRO A 81 -20.00 -34.01 23.57
N ALA A 82 -19.15 -34.91 24.07
CA ALA A 82 -19.34 -36.35 23.95
C ALA A 82 -20.73 -36.76 24.46
N PRO A 83 -21.36 -37.78 23.82
CA PRO A 83 -22.75 -38.17 24.10
C PRO A 83 -22.98 -38.64 25.55
#